data_AF-A0AA38FFM0-F1
#
_entry.id   AF-A0AA38FFM0-F1
#
_cell.length_a   1.000
_cell.length_b   1.000
_cell.length_c   1.000
_cell.angle_alpha   90.00
_cell.angle_beta   90.00
_cell.angle_gamma   90.00
#
_symmetry.space_group_name_H-M   'P 1'
#
loop_
_entity.id
_entity.type
_entity.pdbx_description
1 polymer ?
#
loop_
_entity_poly.entity_id
_entity_poly.type
_entity_poly.pdbx_seq_one_letter_code
_entity_poly.pdbx_strand_id
1 'polypeptide(L)'
;NLGGSDFMAELSNGFRLLADPQSGVINVESLRKNSAMLGVNSLTDSEIEAMVKEGDLDGDGALNEHEFCVLMIRLSPCFMNEAQKWLEKALVQELEETLKTM
;
A
#
# COMPACT_ATOMS: atom_id res chain seq x y z
N ASN A 1 -4.34 -15.60 10.62
CA ASN A 1 -4.60 -15.72 9.18
C ASN A 1 -5.67 -14.71 8.87
N LEU A 2 -5.30 -13.48 8.55
CA LEU A 2 -6.26 -12.51 8.01
C LEU A 2 -6.55 -13.01 6.60
N GLY A 3 -7.78 -13.46 6.33
CA GLY A 3 -8.14 -13.87 4.99
C GLY A 3 -7.90 -12.70 4.04
N GLY A 4 -7.45 -12.93 2.81
CA GLY A 4 -7.21 -11.84 1.84
C GLY A 4 -8.41 -10.90 1.66
N SER A 5 -9.63 -11.38 1.94
CA SER A 5 -10.85 -10.57 1.99
C SER A 5 -10.88 -9.55 3.13
N ASP A 6 -10.38 -9.93 4.31
CA ASP A 6 -10.40 -9.08 5.52
C ASP A 6 -9.41 -7.93 5.37
N PHE A 7 -8.24 -8.22 4.78
CA PHE A 7 -7.22 -7.21 4.51
C PHE A 7 -7.70 -6.15 3.50
N MET A 8 -8.34 -6.56 2.40
CA MET A 8 -8.88 -5.60 1.42
C MET A 8 -10.02 -4.75 2.02
N ALA A 9 -10.84 -5.34 2.91
CA ALA A 9 -11.87 -4.59 3.63
C ALA A 9 -11.26 -3.56 4.60
N GLU A 10 -10.18 -3.91 5.30
CA GLU A 10 -9.43 -2.97 6.14
C GLU A 10 -8.85 -1.81 5.33
N LEU A 11 -8.26 -2.07 4.15
CA LEU A 11 -7.77 -1.03 3.25
C LEU A 11 -8.88 -0.10 2.78
N SER A 12 -10.02 -0.65 2.36
CA SER A 12 -11.18 0.16 1.94
C SER A 12 -11.75 1.00 3.09
N ASN A 13 -11.71 0.49 4.33
CA ASN A 13 -12.10 1.26 5.51
C ASN A 13 -11.10 2.38 5.81
N GLY A 14 -9.79 2.10 5.72
CA GLY A 14 -8.74 3.10 5.85
C GLY A 14 -8.87 4.21 4.80
N PHE A 15 -9.14 3.84 3.54
CA PHE A 15 -9.39 4.79 2.46
C PHE A 15 -10.54 5.73 2.81
N ARG A 16 -11.69 5.19 3.22
CA ARG A 16 -12.88 5.99 3.60
C ARG A 16 -12.63 6.94 4.76
N LEU A 17 -11.74 6.58 5.70
CA LEU A 17 -11.39 7.45 6.81
C LEU A 17 -10.48 8.61 6.38
N LEU A 18 -9.66 8.42 5.34
CA LEU A 18 -8.69 9.41 4.87
C LEU A 18 -9.21 10.28 3.73
N ALA A 19 -10.17 9.77 2.94
CA ALA A 19 -10.73 10.46 1.79
C ALA A 19 -11.50 11.72 2.20
N ASP A 20 -11.52 12.71 1.31
CA ASP A 20 -12.44 13.82 1.43
C ASP A 20 -13.88 13.36 1.15
N PRO A 21 -14.86 13.68 2.03
CA PRO A 21 -16.24 13.21 1.86
C PRO A 21 -16.96 13.75 0.63
N GLN A 22 -16.50 14.88 0.07
CA GLN A 22 -17.14 15.56 -1.05
C GLN A 22 -16.55 15.10 -2.39
N SER A 23 -15.24 15.00 -2.51
CA SER A 23 -14.58 14.55 -3.74
C SER A 23 -14.47 13.02 -3.83
N GLY A 24 -14.50 12.31 -2.70
CA GLY A 24 -14.38 10.85 -2.66
C GLY A 24 -12.95 10.33 -2.90
N VAL A 25 -11.94 11.21 -2.86
CA VAL A 25 -10.52 10.86 -3.06
C VAL A 25 -9.67 11.34 -1.89
N ILE A 26 -8.47 10.79 -1.74
CA ILE A 26 -7.48 11.27 -0.78
C ILE A 26 -6.61 12.32 -1.46
N ASN A 27 -6.76 13.58 -1.09
CA ASN A 27 -5.83 14.64 -1.51
C ASN A 27 -4.94 15.07 -0.34
N VAL A 28 -3.97 15.95 -0.58
CA VAL A 28 -3.04 16.44 0.44
C VAL A 28 -3.77 17.00 1.67
N GLU A 29 -4.86 17.74 1.45
CA GLU A 29 -5.62 18.36 2.54
C GLU A 29 -6.39 17.33 3.36
N SER A 30 -7.09 16.40 2.70
CA SER A 30 -7.85 15.35 3.36
C SER A 30 -6.93 14.41 4.14
N LEU A 31 -5.79 14.03 3.54
CA LEU A 31 -4.79 13.21 4.19
C LEU A 31 -4.24 13.90 5.44
N ARG A 32 -3.85 15.18 5.35
CA ARG A 32 -3.37 15.97 6.50
C ARG A 32 -4.39 16.00 7.63
N LYS A 33 -5.62 16.39 7.32
CA LYS A 33 -6.69 16.57 8.31
C LYS A 33 -7.08 15.25 8.96
N ASN A 34 -7.31 14.22 8.15
CA ASN A 34 -7.90 12.99 8.62
C ASN A 34 -6.86 12.07 9.29
N SER A 35 -5.59 12.09 8.84
CA SER A 35 -4.50 11.37 9.54
C SER A 35 -4.28 11.89 10.97
N ALA A 36 -4.36 13.20 11.17
CA ALA A 36 -4.29 13.80 12.51
C ALA A 36 -5.45 13.35 13.41
N MET A 37 -6.67 13.21 12.84
CA MET A 37 -7.83 12.70 13.58
C MET A 37 -7.68 11.22 13.99
N LEU A 38 -6.91 10.44 13.24
CA LEU A 38 -6.60 9.05 13.55
C LEU A 38 -5.43 8.91 14.55
N GLY A 39 -4.89 10.02 15.06
CA GLY A 39 -3.78 10.02 16.02
C GLY A 39 -2.42 9.76 15.38
N VAL A 40 -2.32 9.79 14.05
CA VAL A 40 -1.06 9.75 13.31
C VAL A 40 -0.46 11.16 13.31
N ASN A 41 -0.06 11.62 14.50
CA ASN A 41 0.34 13.01 14.74
C ASN A 41 1.79 13.32 14.32
N SER A 42 2.37 12.53 13.41
CA SER A 42 3.81 12.57 13.11
C SER A 42 4.16 12.83 11.65
N LEU A 43 3.19 12.98 10.75
CA LEU A 43 3.48 13.26 9.35
C LEU A 43 3.66 14.76 9.13
N THR A 44 4.84 15.13 8.66
CA THR A 44 5.16 16.47 8.16
C THR A 44 4.45 16.73 6.83
N ASP A 45 4.27 18.01 6.46
CA ASP A 45 3.69 18.38 5.17
C ASP A 45 4.44 17.74 4.00
N SER A 46 5.78 17.67 4.07
CA SER A 46 6.60 17.01 3.06
C SER A 46 6.34 15.50 2.94
N GLU A 47 6.06 14.82 4.06
CA GLU A 47 5.74 13.39 4.04
C GLU A 47 4.34 13.16 3.45
N ILE A 48 3.37 14.01 3.77
CA ILE A 48 2.02 13.96 3.20
C ILE A 48 2.06 14.18 1.69
N GLU A 49 2.79 15.19 1.24
CA GLU A 49 2.99 15.46 -0.20
C GLU A 49 3.69 14.29 -0.90
N ALA A 50 4.73 13.73 -0.28
CA ALA A 50 5.43 12.57 -0.82
C ALA A 50 4.51 11.34 -0.91
N MET A 51 3.66 11.10 0.09
CA MET A 51 2.71 9.98 0.08
C MET A 51 1.70 10.08 -1.06
N VAL A 52 1.10 11.26 -1.27
CA VAL A 52 0.15 11.47 -2.38
C VAL A 52 0.88 11.29 -3.71
N LYS A 53 2.04 11.94 -3.88
CA LYS A 53 2.82 11.86 -5.11
C LYS A 53 3.29 10.43 -5.45
N GLU A 54 3.61 9.62 -4.45
CA GLU A 54 4.09 8.24 -4.65
C GLU A 54 2.96 7.26 -5.01
N GLY A 55 1.73 7.57 -4.62
CA GLY A 55 0.55 6.77 -4.91
C GLY A 55 -0.24 7.21 -6.15
N ASP A 56 -0.13 8.47 -6.54
CA ASP A 56 -0.84 9.09 -7.67
C ASP A 56 -0.28 8.56 -9.00
N LEU A 57 -1.01 7.64 -9.63
CA LEU A 57 -0.57 6.94 -10.84
C LEU A 57 -1.07 7.60 -12.11
N ASP A 58 -2.19 8.32 -12.03
CA ASP A 58 -2.79 9.01 -13.18
C ASP A 58 -2.43 10.51 -13.26
N GLY A 59 -1.86 11.07 -12.20
CA GLY A 59 -1.35 12.43 -12.12
C GLY A 59 -2.42 13.47 -11.81
N ASP A 60 -3.56 13.08 -11.23
CA ASP A 60 -4.65 14.01 -10.89
C ASP A 60 -4.41 14.79 -9.58
N GLY A 61 -3.34 14.47 -8.85
CA GLY A 61 -2.96 15.11 -7.59
C GLY A 61 -3.69 14.55 -6.36
N ALA A 62 -4.37 13.41 -6.49
CA ALA A 62 -5.07 12.71 -5.44
C ALA A 62 -4.85 11.19 -5.54
N LEU A 63 -5.38 10.44 -4.57
CA LEU A 63 -5.44 8.99 -4.61
C LEU A 63 -6.90 8.56 -4.67
N ASN A 64 -7.25 7.82 -5.70
CA ASN A 64 -8.46 7.01 -5.69
C ASN A 64 -8.27 5.72 -4.85
N GLU A 65 -9.34 4.95 -4.63
CA GLU A 65 -9.30 3.77 -3.77
C GLU A 65 -8.30 2.71 -4.28
N HIS A 66 -8.20 2.55 -5.60
CA HIS A 66 -7.28 1.60 -6.21
C HIS A 66 -5.82 2.00 -5.98
N GLU A 67 -5.47 3.27 -6.23
CA GLU A 67 -4.14 3.82 -6.00
C GLU A 67 -3.71 3.71 -4.54
N PHE A 68 -4.61 4.05 -3.62
CA PHE A 68 -4.37 3.88 -2.18
C PHE A 68 -4.09 2.42 -1.81
N CYS A 69 -4.89 1.48 -2.32
CA CYS A 69 -4.69 0.05 -2.05
C CYS A 69 -3.33 -0.43 -2.59
N VAL A 70 -2.97 -0.05 -3.81
CA VAL A 70 -1.68 -0.39 -4.43
C VAL A 70 -0.53 0.19 -3.61
N LEU A 71 -0.62 1.45 -3.19
CA LEU A 71 0.38 2.10 -2.35
C LEU A 71 0.56 1.35 -1.02
N MET A 72 -0.54 1.02 -0.33
CA MET A 72 -0.48 0.32 0.97
C MET A 72 0.05 -1.10 0.86
N ILE A 73 -0.28 -1.82 -0.22
CA ILE A 73 0.29 -3.14 -0.49
C ILE A 73 1.79 -3.04 -0.75
N ARG A 74 2.24 -2.05 -1.51
CA ARG A 74 3.67 -1.82 -1.80
C ARG A 74 4.46 -1.45 -0.55
N LEU A 75 3.87 -0.65 0.34
CA LEU A 75 4.50 -0.18 1.56
C LEU A 75 4.44 -1.21 2.71
N SER A 76 3.54 -2.20 2.65
CA SER A 76 3.43 -3.26 3.65
C SER A 76 4.51 -4.33 3.45
N PRO A 77 5.59 -4.36 4.27
CA PRO A 77 6.72 -5.26 4.05
C PRO A 77 6.33 -6.72 4.23
N CYS A 78 5.33 -6.99 5.07
CA CYS A 78 4.86 -8.34 5.36
C CYS A 78 4.31 -9.06 4.12
N PHE A 79 3.69 -8.34 3.18
CA PHE A 79 3.11 -8.94 1.98
C PHE A 79 4.17 -9.24 0.92
N MET A 80 5.13 -8.31 0.76
CA MET A 80 6.28 -8.48 -0.16
C MET A 80 7.28 -9.52 0.33
N ASN A 81 7.54 -9.61 1.64
CA ASN A 81 8.50 -10.55 2.21
C ASN A 81 8.11 -12.01 2.00
N GLU A 82 6.82 -12.35 2.07
CA GLU A 82 6.37 -13.73 1.82
C GLU A 82 6.41 -14.09 0.33
N ALA A 83 6.05 -13.15 -0.55
CA ALA A 83 6.19 -13.33 -2.00
C ALA A 83 7.66 -13.48 -2.43
N GLN A 84 8.56 -12.67 -1.85
CA GLN A 84 9.99 -12.74 -2.11
C GLN A 84 10.59 -14.08 -1.64
N LYS A 85 10.23 -14.54 -0.44
CA LYS A 85 10.65 -15.86 0.06
C LYS A 85 10.18 -17.00 -0.85
N TRP A 86 8.99 -16.90 -1.42
CA TRP A 86 8.47 -17.90 -2.35
C TRP A 86 9.25 -17.92 -3.66
N LEU A 87 9.58 -16.74 -4.19
CA LEU A 87 10.37 -16.62 -5.41
C LEU A 87 11.79 -17.17 -5.19
N GLU A 88 12.44 -16.82 -4.07
CA GLU A 88 13.77 -17.33 -3.71
C GLU A 88 13.75 -18.86 -3.57
N LYS A 89 12.73 -19.45 -2.92
CA LYS A 89 12.61 -20.90 -2.82
C LYS A 89 12.43 -21.59 -4.17
N ALA A 90 11.61 -21.04 -5.06
CA ALA A 90 11.38 -21.60 -6.39
C ALA A 90 12.67 -21.58 -7.23
N LEU A 91 13.41 -20.46 -7.20
CA LEU A 91 14.71 -20.32 -7.89
C LEU A 91 15.78 -21.29 -7.35
N VAL A 92 15.85 -21.47 -6.04
CA VAL A 92 16.79 -22.42 -5.41
C VAL A 92 16.47 -23.86 -5.81
N GLN A 93 15.18 -24.21 -5.85
CA GLN A 93 14.76 -25.55 -6.25
C GLN A 93 15.14 -25.87 -7.71
N GLU A 94 14.94 -24.91 -8.62
CA GLU A 94 15.29 -25.07 -10.05
C GLU A 94 16.81 -25.25 -10.25
N LEU A 95 17.62 -24.51 -9.49
CA LEU A 95 19.08 -24.65 -9.49
C LEU A 95 19.54 -26.02 -8.97
N GLU A 96 18.93 -26.53 -7.89
CA GLU A 96 19.26 -27.85 -7.35
C GLU A 96 18.88 -28.99 -8.30
N GLU A 97 17.74 -28.88 -9.00
CA GLU A 97 17.30 -29.87 -9.98
C GLU A 97 18.22 -29.87 -11.22
N THR A 98 18.66 -28.69 -11.66
CA THR A 98 19.61 -28.55 -12.77
C THR A 98 20.99 -29.11 -12.40
N LEU A 99 21.47 -28.87 -11.17
CA LEU A 99 22.77 -29.39 -10.72
C LEU A 99 22.76 -30.91 -10.51
N LYS A 100 21.61 -31.50 -10.16
CA LYS A 100 21.45 -32.97 -10.03
C LYS A 100 21.41 -33.70 -11.37
N THR A 101 21.14 -33.00 -12.46
CA THR A 101 20.99 -33.58 -13.81
C THR A 101 22.24 -33.42 -14.69
N MET A 102 23.24 -32.67 -14.21
CA MET A 102 24.59 -32.56 -14.79
C MET A 102 25.54 -33.60 -14.19
#